data_AF-A0A1H5W4F1-F1
#
_entry.id   AF-A0A1H5W4F1-F1
#
_cell.length_a   1.000
_cell.length_b   1.000
_cell.length_c   1.000
_cell.angle_alpha   90.00
_cell.angle_beta   90.00
_cell.angle_gamma   90.00
#
_symmetry.space_group_name_H-M   'P 1'
#
loop_
_entity.id
_entity.type
_entity.pdbx_description
1 polymer ?
#
loop_
_entity_poly.entity_id
_entity_poly.type
_entity_poly.pdbx_seq_one_letter_code
_entity_poly.pdbx_strand_id
1 'polypeptide(L)'
;MKINLERLKLKLKRVGIIGEGIDLKSYAVTIPLVKDNDWQIIFQVRSKNLSQAGEVSLPGGKVEKGEKIEEAAIRETCEELLLDASNIEVLGQSDILVTQYGKIIYPFVVKILDKNKVRYSRYEVEKIFFVPVKFFIENEPKIMKIKVKTEPLGEFPYDLKISSKDYNWQEGMLNVYFYKYNDYVIWGLTAKIIYNFIQKIKDLRSENE
;
A
#
# COMPACT_ATOMS: atom_id res chain seq x y z
N MET A 1 2.39 -40.37 -5.12
CA MET A 1 2.97 -39.61 -4.00
C MET A 1 1.98 -39.65 -2.84
N LYS A 2 2.31 -40.20 -1.65
CA LYS A 2 1.40 -40.21 -0.49
C LYS A 2 1.47 -38.87 0.25
N ILE A 3 0.32 -38.29 0.57
CA ILE A 3 0.25 -37.04 1.35
C ILE A 3 0.62 -37.34 2.81
N ASN A 4 1.47 -36.49 3.40
CA ASN A 4 1.84 -36.57 4.82
C ASN A 4 1.06 -35.50 5.60
N LEU A 5 0.08 -35.94 6.41
CA LEU A 5 -0.81 -35.04 7.14
C LEU A 5 -0.11 -34.23 8.24
N GLU A 6 0.95 -34.76 8.86
CA GLU A 6 1.72 -34.03 9.88
C GLU A 6 2.54 -32.89 9.25
N ARG A 7 3.16 -33.13 8.09
CA ARG A 7 3.81 -32.06 7.31
C ARG A 7 2.82 -31.03 6.80
N LEU A 8 1.60 -31.45 6.43
CA LEU A 8 0.55 -30.53 6.02
C LEU A 8 0.13 -29.63 7.18
N LYS A 9 -0.12 -30.18 8.38
CA LYS A 9 -0.42 -29.38 9.59
C LYS A 9 0.66 -28.33 9.87
N LEU A 10 1.94 -28.69 9.73
CA LEU A 10 3.05 -27.74 9.90
C LEU A 10 3.01 -26.60 8.87
N LYS A 11 2.67 -26.91 7.62
CA LYS A 11 2.50 -25.87 6.57
C LYS A 11 1.30 -24.98 6.82
N LEU A 12 0.17 -25.52 7.27
CA LEU A 12 -1.08 -24.78 7.51
C LEU A 12 -0.99 -23.78 8.67
N LYS A 13 0.05 -23.85 9.52
CA LYS A 13 0.34 -22.80 10.52
C LYS A 13 0.78 -21.48 9.89
N ARG A 14 1.21 -21.49 8.63
CA ARG A 14 1.56 -20.28 7.88
C ARG A 14 0.38 -19.90 7.00
N VAL A 15 -0.36 -18.88 7.43
CA VAL A 15 -1.45 -18.30 6.64
C VAL A 15 -0.82 -17.42 5.56
N GLY A 16 -1.23 -17.62 4.31
CA GLY A 16 -0.77 -16.83 3.16
C GLY A 16 -1.94 -16.24 2.39
N ILE A 17 -1.63 -15.46 1.36
CA ILE A 17 -2.62 -14.87 0.46
C ILE A 17 -2.73 -15.73 -0.80
N ILE A 18 -3.95 -16.16 -1.14
CA ILE A 18 -4.20 -16.93 -2.35
C ILE A 18 -3.84 -16.07 -3.58
N GLY A 19 -3.06 -16.64 -4.50
CA GLY A 19 -2.61 -15.97 -5.72
C GLY A 19 -1.33 -15.16 -5.55
N GLU A 20 -0.77 -15.02 -4.34
CA GLU A 20 0.51 -14.34 -4.14
C GLU A 20 1.65 -14.99 -4.94
N GLY A 21 2.38 -14.18 -5.71
CA GLY A 21 3.49 -14.65 -6.55
C GLY A 21 3.06 -15.44 -7.79
N ILE A 22 1.75 -15.60 -8.02
CA ILE A 22 1.17 -16.25 -9.20
C ILE A 22 0.36 -15.21 -9.98
N ASP A 23 -0.79 -14.83 -9.43
CA ASP A 23 -1.74 -13.88 -10.04
C ASP A 23 -1.59 -12.47 -9.46
N LEU A 24 -1.10 -12.38 -8.23
CA LEU A 24 -0.94 -11.13 -7.49
C LEU A 24 0.52 -10.72 -7.41
N LYS A 25 0.79 -9.47 -7.78
CA LYS A 25 2.11 -8.85 -7.65
C LYS A 25 2.26 -8.18 -6.30
N SER A 26 3.32 -8.52 -5.57
CA SER A 26 3.62 -7.95 -4.25
C SER A 26 4.37 -6.63 -4.37
N TYR A 27 3.93 -5.64 -3.60
CA TYR A 27 4.54 -4.32 -3.46
C TYR A 27 4.72 -4.02 -1.98
N ALA A 28 5.81 -3.36 -1.63
CA ALA A 28 6.08 -2.91 -0.27
C ALA A 28 6.17 -1.40 -0.25
N VAL A 29 5.50 -0.76 0.71
CA VAL A 29 5.47 0.69 0.86
C VAL A 29 5.76 1.07 2.29
N THR A 30 6.29 2.28 2.51
CA THR A 30 6.48 2.81 3.86
C THR A 30 5.48 3.92 4.17
N ILE A 31 5.07 4.03 5.43
CA ILE A 31 4.44 5.21 6.02
C ILE A 31 5.56 5.90 6.82
N PRO A 32 6.38 6.75 6.18
CA PRO A 32 7.54 7.37 6.83
C PRO A 32 7.09 8.48 7.77
N LEU A 33 7.21 8.22 9.07
CA LEU A 33 7.03 9.18 10.13
C LEU A 33 8.34 9.94 10.36
N VAL A 34 8.27 11.26 10.35
CA VAL A 34 9.40 12.11 10.72
C VAL A 34 8.95 13.10 11.77
N LYS A 35 9.81 13.36 12.74
CA LYS A 35 9.55 14.36 13.77
C LYS A 35 10.21 15.67 13.38
N ASP A 36 9.41 16.73 13.39
CA ASP A 36 9.87 18.11 13.35
C ASP A 36 9.43 18.76 14.67
N ASN A 37 8.55 19.77 14.63
CA ASN A 37 7.80 20.21 15.81
C ASN A 37 6.76 19.17 16.26
N ASP A 38 6.10 18.52 15.29
CA ASP A 38 5.12 17.44 15.47
C ASP A 38 5.48 16.25 14.55
N TRP A 39 4.81 15.12 14.75
CA TRP A 39 4.90 13.97 13.83
C TRP A 39 4.25 14.28 12.49
N GLN A 40 4.99 14.03 11.41
CA GLN A 40 4.55 14.22 10.03
C GLN A 40 4.77 12.96 9.21
N ILE A 41 3.93 12.76 8.19
CA ILE A 41 4.09 11.71 7.18
C ILE A 41 4.74 12.33 5.94
N ILE A 42 5.78 11.68 5.41
CA ILE A 42 6.40 12.09 4.15
C ILE A 42 5.62 11.48 2.98
N PHE A 43 5.25 12.32 2.02
CA PHE A 43 4.66 11.92 0.75
C PHE A 43 5.54 12.39 -0.41
N GLN A 44 5.39 11.72 -1.54
CA GLN A 44 6.06 12.08 -2.78
C GLN A 44 5.07 12.24 -3.93
N VAL A 45 5.44 13.08 -4.89
CA VAL A 45 4.78 13.21 -6.19
C VAL A 45 5.62 12.45 -7.19
N ARG A 46 5.01 11.46 -7.86
CA ARG A 46 5.72 10.62 -8.83
C ARG A 46 6.16 11.43 -10.05
N SER A 47 7.38 11.20 -10.50
CA SER A 47 7.96 11.82 -11.70
C SER A 47 7.09 11.56 -12.94
N LYS A 48 7.11 12.52 -13.88
CA LYS A 48 6.32 12.48 -15.11
C LYS A 48 6.67 11.33 -16.05
N ASN A 49 7.85 10.73 -15.89
CA ASN A 49 8.33 9.63 -16.73
C ASN A 49 7.89 8.25 -16.23
N LEU A 50 7.17 8.18 -15.11
CA LEU A 50 6.71 6.93 -14.52
C LEU A 50 5.21 6.70 -14.76
N SER A 51 4.78 5.44 -14.60
CA SER A 51 3.35 5.14 -14.48
C SER A 51 2.75 5.92 -13.30
N GLN A 52 1.50 6.39 -13.46
CA GLN A 52 0.82 7.25 -12.48
C GLN A 52 1.57 8.57 -12.22
N ALA A 53 2.17 9.13 -13.27
CA ALA A 53 2.85 10.43 -13.28
C ALA A 53 2.02 11.53 -12.58
N GLY A 54 2.64 12.26 -11.66
CA GLY A 54 2.01 13.36 -10.93
C GLY A 54 1.08 12.94 -9.79
N GLU A 55 0.84 11.64 -9.60
CA GLU A 55 0.06 11.17 -8.44
C GLU A 55 0.88 11.25 -7.15
N VAL A 56 0.20 11.57 -6.05
CA VAL A 56 0.78 11.49 -4.71
C VAL A 56 0.83 10.03 -4.28
N SER A 57 2.01 9.58 -3.84
CA SER A 57 2.21 8.25 -3.28
C SER A 57 2.99 8.28 -1.97
N LEU A 58 2.95 7.15 -1.27
CA LEU A 58 3.96 6.80 -0.28
C LEU A 58 5.22 6.31 -1.00
N PRO A 59 6.39 6.34 -0.35
CA PRO A 59 7.57 5.68 -0.88
C PRO A 59 7.37 4.16 -0.91
N GLY A 60 7.93 3.51 -1.91
CA GLY A 60 7.83 2.07 -2.08
C GLY A 60 7.65 1.61 -3.52
N GLY A 61 7.79 0.30 -3.70
CA GLY A 61 7.78 -0.31 -5.01
C GLY A 61 7.56 -1.80 -4.97
N LYS A 62 7.99 -2.46 -6.05
CA LYS A 62 7.70 -3.88 -6.27
C LYS A 62 8.68 -4.73 -5.46
N VAL A 63 8.17 -5.78 -4.82
CA VAL A 63 9.04 -6.76 -4.15
C VAL A 63 9.75 -7.60 -5.20
N GLU A 64 11.08 -7.69 -5.11
CA GLU A 64 11.89 -8.49 -6.02
C GLU A 64 11.86 -9.98 -5.68
N LYS A 65 12.25 -10.82 -6.65
CA LYS A 65 12.20 -12.27 -6.48
C LYS A 65 13.22 -12.71 -5.42
N GLY A 66 12.73 -13.26 -4.31
CA GLY A 66 13.57 -13.75 -3.22
C GLY A 66 13.92 -12.69 -2.17
N GLU A 67 13.49 -11.45 -2.38
CA GLU A 67 13.62 -10.34 -1.44
C GLU A 67 12.59 -10.49 -0.31
N LYS A 68 12.97 -10.15 0.94
CA LYS A 68 11.96 -10.04 2.00
C LYS A 68 11.16 -8.76 1.81
N ILE A 69 9.88 -8.82 2.14
CA ILE A 69 8.95 -7.70 1.93
C ILE A 69 9.41 -6.42 2.65
N GLU A 70 9.92 -6.54 3.88
CA GLU A 70 10.47 -5.41 4.64
C GLU A 70 11.74 -4.83 4.00
N GLU A 71 12.62 -5.69 3.47
CA GLU A 71 13.85 -5.28 2.78
C GLU A 71 13.50 -4.45 1.53
N ALA A 72 12.47 -4.87 0.78
CA ALA A 72 11.95 -4.12 -0.35
C ALA A 72 11.42 -2.73 0.06
N ALA A 73 10.65 -2.66 1.17
CA ALA A 73 10.12 -1.39 1.67
C ALA A 73 11.25 -0.40 1.99
N ILE A 74 12.30 -0.88 2.67
CA ILE A 74 13.46 -0.07 3.05
C ILE A 74 14.26 0.33 1.82
N ARG A 75 14.59 -0.61 0.92
CA ARG A 75 15.36 -0.35 -0.30
C ARG A 75 14.70 0.74 -1.15
N GLU A 76 13.42 0.58 -1.48
CA GLU A 76 12.67 1.53 -2.30
C GLU A 76 12.61 2.91 -1.62
N THR A 77 12.38 2.95 -0.29
CA THR A 77 12.39 4.21 0.46
C THR A 77 13.76 4.89 0.44
N CYS A 78 14.85 4.13 0.55
CA CYS A 78 16.21 4.63 0.46
C CYS A 78 16.52 5.17 -0.95
N GLU A 79 16.13 4.45 -2.00
CA GLU A 79 16.32 4.85 -3.40
C GLU A 79 15.54 6.13 -3.74
N GLU A 80 14.26 6.19 -3.36
CA GLU A 80 13.39 7.31 -3.68
C GLU A 80 13.71 8.56 -2.83
N LEU A 81 14.02 8.40 -1.53
CA LEU A 81 14.32 9.51 -0.61
C LEU A 81 15.81 9.79 -0.42
N LEU A 82 16.68 9.09 -1.16
CA LEU A 82 18.15 9.16 -1.07
C LEU A 82 18.65 9.09 0.39
N LEU A 83 18.10 8.13 1.13
CA LEU A 83 18.42 7.89 2.53
C LEU A 83 19.33 6.68 2.68
N ASP A 84 20.19 6.72 3.70
CA ASP A 84 20.83 5.50 4.20
C ASP A 84 19.83 4.69 5.02
N ALA A 85 19.89 3.36 4.93
CA ALA A 85 19.05 2.46 5.73
C ALA A 85 19.24 2.68 7.25
N SER A 86 20.41 3.14 7.68
CA SER A 86 20.69 3.51 9.07
C SER A 86 19.86 4.71 9.57
N ASN A 87 19.25 5.48 8.66
CA ASN A 87 18.35 6.59 8.99
C ASN A 87 16.88 6.14 9.15
N ILE A 88 16.59 4.85 8.99
CA ILE A 88 15.25 4.28 9.00
C ILE A 88 15.14 3.28 10.16
N GLU A 89 14.20 3.52 11.07
CA GLU A 89 13.80 2.60 12.13
C GLU A 89 12.43 2.01 11.79
N VAL A 90 12.33 0.70 11.60
CA VAL A 90 11.04 0.03 11.32
C VAL A 90 10.28 -0.13 12.63
N LEU A 91 9.09 0.47 12.71
CA LEU A 91 8.21 0.35 13.89
C LEU A 91 7.33 -0.90 13.80
N GLY A 92 6.95 -1.30 12.59
CA GLY A 92 6.19 -2.52 12.34
C GLY A 92 5.45 -2.51 11.01
N GLN A 93 4.89 -3.66 10.66
CA GLN A 93 4.04 -3.82 9.48
C GLN A 93 2.58 -3.45 9.82
N SER A 94 1.92 -2.68 8.95
CA SER A 94 0.49 -2.40 9.01
C SER A 94 -0.34 -3.47 8.28
N ASP A 95 -1.65 -3.29 8.23
CA ASP A 95 -2.57 -4.21 7.56
C ASP A 95 -2.28 -4.30 6.06
N ILE A 96 -2.38 -5.52 5.52
CA ILE A 96 -2.10 -5.81 4.11
C ILE A 96 -3.29 -5.39 3.25
N LEU A 97 -3.03 -4.67 2.16
CA LEU A 97 -4.05 -4.25 1.21
C LEU A 97 -3.97 -5.11 -0.05
N VAL A 98 -4.96 -5.98 -0.24
CA VAL A 98 -5.17 -6.71 -1.50
C VAL A 98 -6.11 -5.90 -2.40
N THR A 99 -5.72 -5.70 -3.64
CA THR A 99 -6.47 -4.92 -4.62
C THR A 99 -7.08 -5.82 -5.69
N GLN A 100 -8.24 -5.41 -6.18
CA GLN A 100 -8.95 -6.01 -7.32
C GLN A 100 -8.19 -5.93 -8.65
N TYR A 101 -7.05 -5.22 -8.71
CA TYR A 101 -6.23 -5.07 -9.91
C TYR A 101 -4.96 -5.93 -9.87
N GLY A 102 -4.94 -7.00 -9.07
CA GLY A 102 -3.83 -7.96 -9.07
C GLY A 102 -2.60 -7.50 -8.29
N LYS A 103 -2.77 -6.64 -7.27
CA LYS A 103 -1.67 -6.19 -6.39
C LYS A 103 -1.94 -6.53 -4.93
N ILE A 104 -0.89 -6.96 -4.23
CA ILE A 104 -0.83 -7.00 -2.76
C ILE A 104 0.12 -5.90 -2.32
N ILE A 105 -0.31 -5.03 -1.42
CA ILE A 105 0.50 -3.95 -0.88
C ILE A 105 0.74 -4.23 0.60
N TYR A 106 2.01 -4.21 0.98
CA TYR A 106 2.52 -4.41 2.32
C TYR A 106 3.03 -3.09 2.91
N PRO A 107 2.23 -2.38 3.72
CA PRO A 107 2.66 -1.10 4.31
C PRO A 107 3.48 -1.33 5.58
N PHE A 108 4.60 -0.64 5.71
CA PHE A 108 5.43 -0.61 6.92
C PHE A 108 5.43 0.79 7.52
N VAL A 109 5.17 0.91 8.81
CA VAL A 109 5.36 2.18 9.52
C VAL A 109 6.84 2.28 9.88
N VAL A 110 7.50 3.33 9.41
CA VAL A 110 8.92 3.57 9.67
C VAL A 110 9.12 4.95 10.24
N LYS A 111 10.13 5.10 11.08
CA LYS A 111 10.55 6.38 11.64
C LYS A 111 11.85 6.81 10.99
N ILE A 112 11.85 8.02 10.44
CA ILE A 112 13.03 8.67 9.89
C ILE A 112 13.75 9.37 11.04
N LEU A 113 15.01 8.99 11.29
CA LEU A 113 15.77 9.45 12.45
C LEU A 113 16.25 10.89 12.29
N ASP A 114 16.77 11.24 11.11
CA ASP A 114 17.21 12.60 10.79
C ASP A 114 16.47 13.15 9.55
N LYS A 115 15.58 14.11 9.80
CA LYS A 115 14.81 14.84 8.75
C LYS A 115 15.73 15.58 7.78
N ASN A 116 16.86 16.09 8.24
CA ASN A 116 17.74 16.94 7.43
C ASN A 116 18.46 16.17 6.34
N LYS A 117 18.52 14.84 6.45
CA LYS A 117 19.08 13.94 5.44
C LYS A 117 18.10 13.59 4.32
N VAL A 118 16.80 13.82 4.52
CA VAL A 118 15.79 13.48 3.51
C VAL A 118 16.03 14.32 2.25
N ARG A 119 16.27 13.65 1.14
CA ARG A 119 16.30 14.22 -0.21
C ARG A 119 15.35 13.41 -1.08
N TYR A 120 15.41 13.58 -2.39
CA TYR A 120 14.64 12.73 -3.29
C TYR A 120 15.36 12.53 -4.61
N SER A 121 15.21 11.33 -5.18
CA SER A 121 15.74 10.98 -6.49
C SER A 121 14.90 11.65 -7.58
N ARG A 122 15.49 12.59 -8.32
CA ARG A 122 14.79 13.29 -9.43
C ARG A 122 14.39 12.37 -10.59
N TYR A 123 14.94 11.16 -10.64
CA TYR A 123 14.56 10.16 -11.63
C TYR A 123 13.14 9.65 -11.39
N GLU A 124 12.76 9.49 -10.12
CA GLU A 124 11.52 8.82 -9.73
C GLU A 124 10.53 9.74 -9.03
N VAL A 125 11.03 10.80 -8.39
CA VAL A 125 10.26 11.72 -7.57
C VAL A 125 10.39 13.15 -8.11
N GLU A 126 9.26 13.79 -8.39
CA GLU A 126 9.22 15.20 -8.79
C GLU A 126 9.36 16.12 -7.57
N LYS A 127 8.70 15.76 -6.46
CA LYS A 127 8.68 16.56 -5.23
C LYS A 127 8.32 15.71 -4.02
N ILE A 128 8.84 16.08 -2.86
CA ILE A 128 8.39 15.56 -1.56
C ILE A 128 7.68 16.65 -0.76
N PHE A 129 6.75 16.25 0.09
CA PHE A 129 6.08 17.14 1.04
C PHE A 129 5.70 16.39 2.31
N PHE A 130 5.43 17.17 3.36
CA PHE A 130 5.20 16.65 4.70
C PHE A 130 3.79 17.05 5.15
N VAL A 131 3.04 16.09 5.69
CA VAL A 131 1.69 16.32 6.20
C VAL A 131 1.65 15.93 7.67
N PRO A 132 1.27 16.83 8.60
CA PRO A 132 1.14 16.48 10.01
C PRO A 132 0.20 15.29 10.22
N VAL A 133 0.58 14.34 11.08
CA VAL A 133 -0.31 13.21 11.47
C VAL A 133 -1.62 13.76 12.05
N LYS A 134 -1.53 14.85 12.81
CA LYS A 134 -2.67 15.57 13.38
C LYS A 134 -3.72 15.97 12.34
N PHE A 135 -3.29 16.39 11.14
CA PHE A 135 -4.22 16.74 10.07
C PHE A 135 -5.15 15.56 9.73
N PHE A 136 -4.62 14.34 9.58
CA PHE A 136 -5.44 13.18 9.25
C PHE A 136 -6.31 12.70 10.43
N ILE A 137 -5.90 12.98 11.67
CA ILE A 137 -6.73 12.68 12.85
C ILE A 137 -7.97 13.58 12.88
N GLU A 138 -7.77 14.87 12.59
CA GLU A 138 -8.81 15.91 12.65
C GLU A 138 -9.68 15.99 11.40
N ASN A 139 -9.23 15.44 10.28
CA ASN A 139 -9.94 15.51 9.01
C ASN A 139 -10.23 14.10 8.51
N GLU A 140 -11.50 13.75 8.34
CA GLU A 140 -11.92 12.51 7.70
C GLU A 140 -11.78 12.61 6.16
N PRO A 141 -11.44 11.51 5.47
CA PRO A 141 -11.35 11.52 4.02
C PRO A 141 -12.75 11.64 3.42
N LYS A 142 -12.85 12.33 2.29
CA LYS A 142 -14.02 12.17 1.42
C LYS A 142 -13.97 10.77 0.80
N ILE A 143 -15.07 10.03 0.87
CA ILE A 143 -15.18 8.67 0.33
C ILE A 143 -16.18 8.66 -0.82
N MET A 144 -15.74 8.24 -2.00
CA MET A 144 -16.60 8.04 -3.17
C MET A 144 -16.65 6.56 -3.51
N LYS A 145 -17.81 6.09 -3.98
CA LYS A 145 -17.96 4.72 -4.49
C LYS A 145 -17.79 4.71 -5.99
N ILE A 146 -16.95 3.81 -6.49
CA ILE A 146 -16.85 3.50 -7.92
C ILE A 146 -17.36 2.09 -8.16
N LYS A 147 -17.98 1.90 -9.32
CA LYS A 147 -18.46 0.60 -9.76
C LYS A 147 -17.35 -0.11 -10.53
N VAL A 148 -17.13 -1.38 -10.20
CA VAL A 148 -16.24 -2.26 -10.95
C VAL A 148 -17.10 -3.29 -11.66
N LYS A 149 -16.90 -3.41 -12.97
CA LYS A 149 -17.46 -4.49 -13.76
C LYS A 149 -16.34 -5.43 -14.15
N THR A 150 -16.61 -6.72 -14.02
CA THR A 150 -15.73 -7.77 -14.54
C THR A 150 -16.32 -8.27 -15.85
N GLU A 151 -15.43 -8.59 -16.78
CA GLU A 151 -15.78 -9.20 -18.06
C GLU A 151 -14.70 -10.22 -18.42
N PRO A 152 -15.07 -11.30 -19.12
CA PRO A 152 -14.10 -12.31 -19.53
C PRO A 152 -13.16 -11.73 -20.59
N LEU A 153 -11.87 -12.00 -20.44
CA LEU A 153 -10.88 -11.72 -21.48
C LEU A 153 -10.69 -12.99 -22.31
N GLY A 154 -11.07 -12.93 -23.60
CA GLY A 154 -10.87 -14.04 -24.55
C GLY A 154 -11.91 -15.17 -24.45
N GLU A 155 -11.50 -16.38 -24.87
CA GLU A 155 -12.36 -17.56 -24.80
C GLU A 155 -12.57 -17.98 -23.34
N PHE A 156 -13.82 -17.81 -22.87
CA PHE A 156 -14.24 -18.29 -21.57
C PHE A 156 -14.82 -19.70 -21.72
N PRO A 157 -14.48 -20.66 -20.83
CA PRO A 157 -14.87 -22.07 -20.99
C PRO A 157 -16.34 -22.30 -20.60
N TYR A 158 -17.26 -21.77 -21.40
CA TYR A 158 -18.70 -21.95 -21.23
C TYR A 158 -19.14 -23.41 -21.39
N ASP A 159 -18.32 -24.23 -22.05
CA ASP A 159 -18.51 -25.68 -22.24
C ASP A 159 -18.45 -26.46 -20.91
N LEU A 160 -17.77 -25.93 -19.89
CA LEU A 160 -17.72 -26.51 -18.55
C LEU A 160 -19.06 -26.39 -17.77
N LYS A 161 -20.13 -25.92 -18.41
CA LYS A 161 -21.47 -25.71 -17.81
C LYS A 161 -21.46 -24.79 -16.59
N ILE A 162 -20.50 -23.86 -16.54
CA ILE A 162 -20.27 -22.95 -15.40
C ILE A 162 -21.36 -21.85 -15.37
N SER A 163 -21.95 -21.52 -16.53
CA SER A 163 -23.11 -20.66 -16.71
C SER A 163 -23.44 -20.51 -18.20
N SER A 164 -24.60 -19.93 -18.54
CA SER A 164 -24.92 -19.57 -19.93
C SER A 164 -24.04 -18.40 -20.41
N LYS A 165 -24.02 -18.14 -21.73
CA LYS A 165 -23.33 -16.97 -22.32
C LYS A 165 -23.79 -15.63 -21.71
N ASP A 166 -24.99 -15.60 -21.11
CA ASP A 166 -25.58 -14.45 -20.43
C ASP A 166 -25.25 -14.38 -18.92
N TYR A 167 -24.13 -14.98 -18.49
CA TYR A 167 -23.72 -14.95 -17.09
C TYR A 167 -23.61 -13.51 -16.58
N ASN A 168 -24.37 -13.20 -15.54
CA ASN A 168 -24.34 -11.89 -14.91
C ASN A 168 -23.10 -11.80 -14.01
N TRP A 169 -22.00 -11.33 -14.59
CA TRP A 169 -20.75 -11.10 -13.89
C TRP A 169 -20.96 -10.19 -12.69
N GLN A 170 -20.34 -10.55 -11.56
CA GLN A 170 -20.50 -9.80 -10.33
C GLN A 170 -20.03 -8.35 -10.51
N GLU A 171 -20.95 -7.42 -10.26
CA GLU A 171 -20.62 -6.01 -10.15
C GLU A 171 -20.16 -5.70 -8.73
N GLY A 172 -18.96 -5.13 -8.60
CA GLY A 172 -18.39 -4.71 -7.33
C GLY A 172 -18.56 -3.21 -7.10
N MET A 173 -18.56 -2.80 -5.84
CA MET A 173 -18.35 -1.39 -5.47
C MET A 173 -17.03 -1.26 -4.72
N LEU A 174 -16.25 -0.24 -5.05
CA LEU A 174 -15.03 0.11 -4.35
C LEU A 174 -15.15 1.50 -3.74
N ASN A 175 -14.68 1.62 -2.50
CA ASN A 175 -14.48 2.91 -1.88
C ASN A 175 -13.13 3.51 -2.32
N VAL A 176 -13.18 4.74 -2.81
CA VAL A 176 -12.03 5.58 -3.15
C VAL A 176 -11.98 6.72 -2.15
N TYR A 177 -10.84 6.86 -1.49
CA TYR A 177 -10.61 7.80 -0.40
C TYR A 177 -9.87 9.03 -0.94
N PHE A 178 -10.18 10.20 -0.40
CA PHE A 178 -9.58 11.47 -0.81
C PHE A 178 -9.31 12.36 0.41
N TYR A 179 -8.07 12.79 0.56
CA TYR A 179 -7.68 13.91 1.41
C TYR A 179 -7.17 15.05 0.53
N LYS A 180 -7.56 16.28 0.87
CA LYS A 180 -7.00 17.49 0.27
C LYS A 180 -6.18 18.23 1.32
N TYR A 181 -4.89 18.39 1.06
CA TYR A 181 -3.98 19.12 1.93
C TYR A 181 -3.23 20.17 1.12
N ASN A 182 -3.54 21.45 1.36
CA ASN A 182 -3.11 22.56 0.51
C ASN A 182 -3.47 22.27 -0.97
N ASP A 183 -2.48 22.29 -1.86
CA ASP A 183 -2.62 22.01 -3.29
C ASP A 183 -2.51 20.52 -3.64
N TYR A 184 -2.25 19.65 -2.65
CA TYR A 184 -2.09 18.21 -2.87
C TYR A 184 -3.39 17.45 -2.63
N VAL A 185 -3.66 16.51 -3.52
CA VAL A 185 -4.74 15.53 -3.37
C VAL A 185 -4.10 14.17 -3.14
N ILE A 186 -4.26 13.66 -1.91
CA ILE A 186 -3.86 12.31 -1.53
C ILE A 186 -5.09 11.43 -1.73
N TRP A 187 -5.04 10.48 -2.66
CA TRP A 187 -6.23 9.73 -3.04
C TRP A 187 -5.96 8.26 -3.34
N GLY A 188 -7.03 7.49 -3.58
CA GLY A 188 -6.94 6.10 -4.01
C GLY A 188 -6.38 5.18 -2.92
N LEU A 189 -5.45 4.30 -3.31
CA LEU A 189 -4.85 3.32 -2.40
C LEU A 189 -4.02 3.99 -1.31
N THR A 190 -3.29 5.05 -1.64
CA THR A 190 -2.50 5.83 -0.68
C THR A 190 -3.38 6.40 0.42
N ALA A 191 -4.47 7.09 0.06
CA ALA A 191 -5.41 7.60 1.05
C ALA A 191 -6.07 6.50 1.88
N LYS A 192 -6.36 5.34 1.28
CA LYS A 192 -6.93 4.18 2.00
C LYS A 192 -5.95 3.59 3.02
N ILE A 193 -4.66 3.48 2.68
CA ILE A 193 -3.60 3.03 3.60
C ILE A 193 -3.47 4.00 4.76
N ILE A 194 -3.41 5.31 4.48
CA ILE A 194 -3.35 6.35 5.51
C ILE A 194 -4.58 6.31 6.41
N TYR A 195 -5.77 6.20 5.84
CA TYR A 195 -7.01 6.10 6.62
C TYR A 195 -6.95 4.92 7.61
N ASN A 196 -6.57 3.73 7.15
CA ASN A 196 -6.41 2.55 8.01
C ASN A 196 -5.36 2.77 9.12
N PHE A 197 -4.20 3.31 8.78
CA PHE A 197 -3.17 3.64 9.77
C PHE A 197 -3.67 4.64 10.84
N ILE A 198 -4.44 5.64 10.43
CA ILE A 198 -4.99 6.65 11.34
C ILE A 198 -6.08 6.07 12.25
N GLN A 199 -6.89 5.12 11.78
CA GLN A 199 -7.83 4.42 12.66
C GLN A 199 -7.10 3.71 13.79
N LYS A 200 -5.99 3.00 13.50
CA LYS A 200 -5.16 2.36 14.53
C LYS A 200 -4.63 3.36 15.57
N ILE A 201 -4.26 4.58 15.15
CA ILE A 201 -3.83 5.64 16.08
C ILE A 201 -5.00 6.12 16.95
N LYS A 202 -6.21 6.25 16.39
CA LYS A 202 -7.40 6.67 17.14
C LYS A 202 -7.79 5.62 18.18
N ASP A 203 -7.76 4.34 17.82
CA ASP A 203 -8.07 3.23 18.72
C ASP A 203 -7.15 3.23 19.96
N LEU A 204 -5.84 3.44 19.75
CA LEU A 204 -4.87 3.56 20.84
C LEU A 204 -5.17 4.72 21.81
N ARG A 205 -5.79 5.81 21.35
CA ARG A 205 -6.16 6.93 22.23
C ARG A 205 -7.37 6.59 23.09
N SER A 206 -8.37 5.92 22.53
CA SER A 206 -9.55 5.47 23.28
C SER A 206 -9.25 4.39 24.32
N GLU A 207 -8.17 3.63 24.18
CA GLU A 207 -7.74 2.65 25.18
C GLU A 207 -7.02 3.28 26.39
N ASN A 208 -6.55 4.52 26.26
CA ASN A 208 -5.81 5.25 27.30
C ASN A 208 -6.66 6.34 28.00
N GLU A 209 -7.94 6.46 27.65
CA GLU A 209 -8.96 7.31 28.29
C GLU A 209 -9.92 6.43 29.13
#